data_AF-A0A2I3RY17-F1
#
_entry.id   AF-A0A2I3RY17-F1
#
_cell.length_a   1.000
_cell.length_b   1.000
_cell.length_c   1.000
_cell.angle_alpha   90.00
_cell.angle_beta   90.00
_cell.angle_gamma   90.00
#
_symmetry.space_group_name_H-M   'P 1'
#
loop_
_entity.id
_entity.type
_entity.pdbx_description
1 polymer ?
#
loop_
_entity_poly.entity_id
_entity_poly.type
_entity_poly.pdbx_seq_one_letter_code
_entity_poly.pdbx_strand_id
1 'polypeptide(L)'
;MSTVKEQLIEKLIEDDENSQCKITIVGTGAVGMACAISILLKVRFGDELALVDVGFDYDESFSNTKFFFLVDILTYIVWKISGLPVTRVIGSGCNLDSARFRYLIGEKLGVHPTSCHGWIIGEHGDSSVPLWSGVNVAGVALKTLDPKLGTDSDKEHWKNIHKQVIQR
;
A
#
# COMPACT_ATOMS: atom_id res chain seq x y z
N MET A 1 -42.06 -18.10 28.61
CA MET A 1 -41.10 -19.22 28.47
C MET A 1 -39.74 -18.60 28.21
N SER A 2 -38.73 -18.91 29.03
CA SER A 2 -37.35 -18.43 28.81
C SER A 2 -36.79 -19.00 27.52
N THR A 3 -36.00 -18.22 26.79
CA THR A 3 -35.36 -18.68 25.56
C THR A 3 -34.20 -19.64 25.87
N VAL A 4 -33.80 -20.48 24.90
CA VAL A 4 -32.62 -21.37 25.04
C VAL A 4 -31.35 -20.57 25.36
N LYS A 5 -31.23 -19.35 24.84
CA LYS A 5 -30.10 -18.44 25.12
C LYS A 5 -30.04 -18.06 26.59
N GLU A 6 -31.18 -17.70 27.19
CA GLU A 6 -31.28 -17.33 28.62
C GLU A 6 -31.01 -18.51 29.56
N GLN A 7 -31.27 -19.74 29.12
CA GLN A 7 -30.98 -20.95 29.90
C GLN A 7 -29.51 -21.37 29.81
N LEU A 8 -28.83 -21.05 28.70
CA LEU A 8 -27.45 -21.48 28.43
C LEU A 8 -26.40 -20.43 28.81
N ILE A 9 -26.73 -19.14 28.66
CA ILE A 9 -25.79 -18.03 28.83
C ILE A 9 -26.33 -17.08 29.88
N GLU A 10 -25.61 -16.97 30.99
CA GLU A 10 -25.83 -15.96 32.01
C GLU A 10 -25.05 -14.69 31.63
N LYS A 11 -25.76 -13.57 31.44
CA LYS A 11 -25.15 -12.28 31.10
C LYS A 11 -24.64 -11.62 32.38
N LEU A 12 -23.32 -11.59 32.55
CA LEU A 12 -22.68 -11.02 33.75
C LEU A 12 -22.55 -9.49 33.70
N ILE A 13 -22.40 -8.93 32.50
CA ILE A 13 -22.20 -7.49 32.24
C ILE A 13 -22.94 -7.15 30.94
N GLU A 14 -23.37 -5.90 30.76
CA GLU A 14 -23.86 -5.42 29.47
C GLU A 14 -22.78 -5.51 28.39
N ASP A 15 -23.19 -5.78 27.15
CA ASP A 15 -22.24 -5.89 26.04
C ASP A 15 -21.77 -4.47 25.70
N ASP A 16 -20.45 -4.24 25.66
CA ASP A 16 -19.91 -3.00 25.10
C ASP A 16 -19.88 -3.14 23.58
N GLU A 17 -20.83 -2.47 22.91
CA GLU A 17 -20.94 -2.49 21.46
C GLU A 17 -19.90 -1.60 20.76
N ASN A 18 -19.07 -0.87 21.51
CA ASN A 18 -18.09 0.04 20.93
C ASN A 18 -16.81 -0.68 20.51
N SER A 19 -16.50 -0.60 19.22
CA SER A 19 -15.19 -0.97 18.70
C SER A 19 -14.10 -0.03 19.24
N GLN A 20 -12.99 -0.62 19.66
CA GLN A 20 -11.79 0.08 20.11
C GLN A 20 -10.89 0.48 18.93
N CYS A 21 -10.92 -0.28 17.83
CA CYS A 21 -10.07 -0.12 16.66
C CYS A 21 -10.85 -0.43 15.37
N LYS A 22 -11.70 0.52 14.98
CA LYS A 22 -12.49 0.43 13.75
C LYS A 22 -11.70 0.88 12.53
N ILE A 23 -11.72 0.06 11.49
CA ILE A 23 -11.18 0.42 10.17
C ILE A 23 -12.34 0.51 9.18
N THR A 24 -12.35 1.56 8.35
CA THR A 24 -13.35 1.74 7.29
C THR A 24 -12.67 1.73 5.93
N ILE A 25 -13.20 0.96 5.00
CA ILE A 25 -12.79 0.95 3.58
C ILE A 25 -13.93 1.52 2.75
N VAL A 26 -13.63 2.55 1.98
CA VAL A 26 -14.57 3.18 1.04
C VAL A 26 -14.21 2.73 -0.37
N GLY A 27 -15.16 2.09 -1.05
CA GLY A 27 -15.00 1.39 -2.33
C GLY A 27 -14.67 -0.09 -2.14
N THR A 28 -15.54 -0.96 -2.67
CA THR A 28 -15.48 -2.43 -2.55
C THR A 28 -15.06 -3.12 -3.85
N GLY A 29 -14.45 -2.39 -4.78
CA GLY A 29 -13.79 -2.99 -5.94
C GLY A 29 -12.56 -3.85 -5.57
N ALA A 30 -11.86 -4.37 -6.58
CA ALA A 30 -10.72 -5.29 -6.39
C ALA A 30 -9.65 -4.77 -5.42
N VAL A 31 -9.29 -3.49 -5.51
CA VAL A 31 -8.31 -2.85 -4.61
C VAL A 31 -8.84 -2.78 -3.17
N GLY A 32 -10.09 -2.36 -2.98
CA GLY A 32 -10.74 -2.25 -1.67
C GLY A 32 -10.83 -3.59 -0.97
N MET A 33 -11.24 -4.64 -1.69
CA MET A 33 -11.33 -5.99 -1.15
C MET A 33 -9.95 -6.62 -0.89
N ALA A 34 -8.94 -6.35 -1.73
CA ALA A 34 -7.57 -6.78 -1.46
C ALA A 34 -7.02 -6.15 -0.17
N CYS A 35 -7.30 -4.87 0.07
CA CYS A 35 -7.00 -4.19 1.33
C CYS A 35 -7.76 -4.82 2.51
N ALA A 36 -9.07 -5.06 2.37
CA ALA A 36 -9.90 -5.67 3.41
C ALA A 36 -9.35 -7.03 3.86
N ILE A 37 -9.12 -7.93 2.91
CA ILE A 37 -8.57 -9.27 3.19
C ILE A 37 -7.16 -9.16 3.77
N SER A 38 -6.32 -8.26 3.25
CA SER A 38 -4.97 -8.05 3.77
C SER A 38 -4.96 -7.56 5.23
N ILE A 39 -5.95 -6.74 5.62
CA ILE A 39 -6.10 -6.23 6.98
C ILE A 39 -6.62 -7.35 7.90
N LEU A 40 -7.62 -8.12 7.45
CA LEU A 40 -8.18 -9.24 8.22
C LEU A 40 -7.17 -10.37 8.45
N LEU A 41 -6.36 -10.69 7.45
CA LEU A 41 -5.34 -11.74 7.56
C LEU A 41 -4.10 -11.30 8.34
N LYS A 42 -3.83 -9.99 8.44
CA LYS A 42 -2.73 -9.49 9.27
C LYS A 42 -3.21 -9.38 10.72
N VAL A 43 -2.51 -10.10 11.60
CA VAL A 43 -2.84 -10.20 13.03
C VAL A 43 -3.10 -8.83 13.67
N ARG A 44 -4.36 -8.62 14.10
CA ARG A 44 -4.86 -7.56 15.01
C ARG A 44 -4.72 -6.10 14.55
N PHE A 45 -5.09 -5.77 13.32
CA PHE A 45 -5.21 -4.35 12.92
C PHE A 45 -6.51 -3.66 13.37
N GLY A 46 -7.57 -4.43 13.63
CA GLY A 46 -8.84 -3.89 14.12
C GLY A 46 -9.75 -4.97 14.68
N ASP A 47 -10.72 -4.54 15.49
CA ASP A 47 -11.81 -5.37 16.03
C ASP A 47 -13.11 -5.19 15.23
N GLU A 48 -13.21 -4.14 14.42
CA GLU A 48 -14.33 -3.90 13.51
C GLU A 48 -13.84 -3.41 12.13
N LEU A 49 -14.39 -3.97 11.05
CA LEU A 49 -14.16 -3.54 9.68
C LEU A 49 -15.49 -3.11 9.04
N ALA A 50 -15.58 -1.86 8.62
CA ALA A 50 -16.73 -1.33 7.89
C ALA A 50 -16.40 -1.14 6.40
N LEU A 51 -17.30 -1.57 5.52
CA LEU A 51 -17.21 -1.37 4.08
C LEU A 51 -18.30 -0.41 3.64
N VAL A 52 -17.93 0.59 2.84
CA VAL A 52 -18.87 1.59 2.31
C VAL A 52 -18.69 1.66 0.80
N ASP A 53 -19.78 1.53 0.06
CA ASP A 53 -19.78 1.71 -1.39
C ASP A 53 -21.08 2.35 -1.86
N VAL A 54 -21.02 3.02 -3.02
CA VAL A 54 -22.20 3.55 -3.70
C VAL A 54 -22.64 2.42 -4.63
N GLY A 55 -23.55 1.56 -4.18
CA GLY A 55 -23.87 0.30 -4.84
C GLY A 55 -24.01 0.39 -6.37
N PHE A 56 -23.08 -0.25 -7.08
CA PHE A 56 -23.21 -0.61 -8.48
C PHE A 56 -22.94 -2.11 -8.56
N ASP A 57 -23.83 -2.85 -9.22
CA ASP A 57 -23.54 -4.21 -9.67
C ASP A 57 -22.16 -4.20 -10.35
N TYR A 58 -21.30 -5.16 -9.99
CA TYR A 58 -19.91 -5.23 -10.46
C TYR A 58 -19.86 -5.31 -11.99
N ASP A 59 -19.82 -4.15 -12.63
CA ASP A 59 -19.50 -4.06 -14.05
C ASP A 59 -17.97 -4.15 -14.14
N GLU A 60 -17.46 -5.31 -14.59
CA GLU A 60 -16.02 -5.61 -14.78
C GLU A 60 -15.29 -4.55 -15.62
N SER A 61 -16.05 -3.69 -16.30
CA SER A 61 -15.62 -2.56 -17.12
C SER A 61 -14.76 -1.53 -16.39
N PHE A 62 -14.87 -1.38 -15.05
CA PHE A 62 -14.04 -0.42 -14.28
C PHE A 62 -12.69 -0.99 -13.79
N SER A 63 -12.42 -2.28 -14.04
CA SER A 63 -11.17 -2.96 -13.61
C SER A 63 -9.90 -2.32 -14.20
N ASN A 64 -10.01 -1.64 -15.36
CA ASN A 64 -8.86 -1.06 -16.05
C ASN A 64 -8.68 0.45 -15.83
N THR A 65 -9.50 1.10 -15.00
CA THR A 65 -9.33 2.53 -14.77
C THR A 65 -8.12 2.76 -13.88
N LYS A 66 -7.11 3.42 -14.46
CA LYS A 66 -5.87 3.95 -13.86
C LYS A 66 -6.13 4.99 -12.74
N PHE A 67 -7.09 4.78 -11.85
CA PHE A 67 -7.42 5.71 -10.77
C PHE A 67 -6.32 5.77 -9.71
N PHE A 68 -5.52 4.71 -9.59
CA PHE A 68 -4.41 4.63 -8.64
C PHE A 68 -3.29 5.67 -8.90
N PHE A 69 -3.18 6.16 -10.15
CA PHE A 69 -2.12 7.08 -10.58
C PHE A 69 -2.26 8.52 -10.05
N LEU A 70 -3.40 8.88 -9.44
CA LEU A 70 -3.63 10.24 -8.95
C LEU A 70 -3.62 10.34 -7.42
N VAL A 71 -3.03 9.36 -6.72
CA VAL A 71 -3.05 9.32 -5.25
C VAL A 71 -2.49 10.60 -4.62
N ASP A 72 -1.47 11.22 -5.20
CA ASP A 72 -0.86 12.44 -4.66
C ASP A 72 -1.83 13.63 -4.70
N ILE A 73 -2.52 13.82 -5.83
CA ILE A 73 -3.52 14.89 -6.02
C ILE A 73 -4.76 14.61 -5.18
N LEU A 74 -5.24 13.37 -5.15
CA LEU A 74 -6.39 12.98 -4.34
C LEU A 74 -6.13 13.16 -2.84
N THR A 75 -4.91 12.86 -2.37
CA THR A 75 -4.50 13.11 -0.99
C THR A 75 -4.60 14.59 -0.65
N TYR A 76 -4.14 15.46 -1.55
CA TYR A 76 -4.28 16.92 -1.39
C TYR A 76 -5.76 17.36 -1.37
N ILE A 77 -6.60 16.84 -2.27
CA ILE A 77 -8.03 17.17 -2.32
C ILE A 77 -8.72 16.74 -1.03
N VAL A 78 -8.48 15.50 -0.56
CA VAL A 78 -9.03 14.98 0.71
C VAL A 78 -8.57 15.85 1.89
N TRP A 79 -7.31 16.27 1.91
CA TRP A 79 -6.82 17.19 2.94
C TRP A 79 -7.58 18.51 2.93
N LYS A 80 -7.79 19.11 1.75
CA LYS A 80 -8.52 20.38 1.63
C LYS A 80 -10.00 20.26 2.00
N ILE A 81 -10.68 19.18 1.62
CA ILE A 81 -12.11 18.99 1.86
C ILE A 81 -12.39 18.57 3.31
N SER A 82 -11.55 17.69 3.88
CA SER A 82 -11.78 17.14 5.23
C SER A 82 -11.54 18.14 6.36
N GLY A 83 -10.72 19.18 6.14
CA GLY A 83 -10.31 20.12 7.18
C GLY A 83 -9.43 19.51 8.27
N LEU A 84 -8.94 18.29 8.08
CA LEU A 84 -8.08 17.59 9.04
C LEU A 84 -6.65 18.15 9.03
N PRO A 85 -5.90 18.03 10.14
CA PRO A 85 -4.47 18.33 10.13
C PRO A 85 -3.74 17.41 9.14
N VAL A 86 -2.67 17.92 8.51
CA VAL A 86 -1.88 17.20 7.49
C VAL A 86 -1.40 15.85 7.98
N THR A 87 -1.10 15.72 9.29
CA THR A 87 -0.65 14.47 9.92
C THR A 87 -1.71 13.35 9.93
N ARG A 88 -2.98 13.65 9.63
CA ARG A 88 -4.09 12.69 9.57
C ARG A 88 -4.55 12.37 8.15
N VAL A 89 -3.90 12.92 7.12
CA VAL A 89 -4.23 12.64 5.72
C VAL A 89 -2.99 12.11 5.03
N ILE A 90 -2.96 10.80 4.79
CA ILE A 90 -1.80 10.07 4.28
C ILE A 90 -2.19 9.36 2.99
N GLY A 91 -1.47 9.64 1.92
CA GLY A 91 -1.56 8.90 0.66
C GLY A 91 -0.67 7.66 0.68
N SER A 92 -1.05 6.61 -0.07
CA SER A 92 -0.19 5.42 -0.23
C SER A 92 1.11 5.74 -0.98
N GLY A 93 1.06 6.71 -1.90
CA GLY A 93 2.20 7.26 -2.63
C GLY A 93 3.09 6.17 -3.26
N CYS A 94 4.40 6.40 -3.23
CA CYS A 94 5.41 5.51 -3.79
C CYS A 94 5.76 4.27 -2.94
N ASN A 95 4.92 3.88 -1.96
CA ASN A 95 5.21 2.70 -1.13
C ASN A 95 5.20 1.40 -1.96
N LEU A 96 4.19 1.24 -2.83
CA LEU A 96 4.11 0.10 -3.74
C LEU A 96 5.24 0.11 -4.77
N ASP A 97 5.61 1.28 -5.29
CA ASP A 97 6.72 1.43 -6.23
C ASP A 97 8.04 1.01 -5.59
N SER A 98 8.28 1.46 -4.35
CA SER A 98 9.47 1.06 -3.59
C SER A 98 9.49 -0.44 -3.31
N ALA A 99 8.35 -1.05 -3.01
CA ALA A 99 8.25 -2.50 -2.84
C ALA A 99 8.56 -3.25 -4.14
N ARG A 100 8.02 -2.79 -5.28
CA ARG A 100 8.31 -3.33 -6.62
C ARG A 100 9.78 -3.16 -6.99
N PHE A 101 10.36 -2.01 -6.69
CA PHE A 101 11.77 -1.72 -6.92
C PHE A 101 12.68 -2.68 -6.15
N ARG A 102 12.39 -2.89 -4.85
CA ARG A 102 13.10 -3.85 -4.00
C ARG A 102 12.92 -5.29 -4.48
N TYR A 103 11.74 -5.64 -4.98
CA TYR A 103 11.48 -6.94 -5.60
C TYR A 103 12.39 -7.19 -6.79
N LEU A 104 12.44 -6.25 -7.75
CA LEU A 104 13.25 -6.39 -8.97
C LEU A 104 14.76 -6.37 -8.69
N ILE A 105 15.20 -5.57 -7.72
CA ILE A 105 16.59 -5.60 -7.24
C ILE A 105 16.92 -6.97 -6.64
N GLY A 106 16.02 -7.50 -5.79
CA GLY A 106 16.17 -8.80 -5.18
C GLY A 106 16.22 -9.93 -6.21
N GLU A 107 15.36 -9.89 -7.22
CA GLU A 107 15.35 -10.85 -8.34
C GLU A 107 16.68 -10.81 -9.11
N LYS A 108 17.21 -9.62 -9.40
CA LYS A 108 18.48 -9.46 -10.12
C LYS A 108 19.70 -9.93 -9.30
N LEU A 109 19.67 -9.74 -7.98
CA LEU A 109 20.78 -10.09 -7.08
C LEU A 109 20.65 -11.49 -6.46
N GLY A 110 19.52 -12.18 -6.63
CA GLY A 110 19.23 -13.44 -5.94
C GLY A 110 19.07 -13.28 -4.42
N VAL A 111 18.62 -12.11 -3.96
CA VAL A 111 18.46 -11.77 -2.54
C VAL A 111 16.99 -11.49 -2.25
N HIS A 112 16.50 -11.88 -1.06
CA HIS A 112 15.11 -11.61 -0.69
C HIS A 112 14.85 -10.08 -0.62
N PRO A 113 13.72 -9.56 -1.15
CA PRO A 113 13.44 -8.12 -1.23
C PRO A 113 13.48 -7.39 0.12
N THR A 114 13.20 -8.11 1.21
CA THR A 114 13.31 -7.55 2.58
C THR A 114 14.73 -7.11 2.91
N SER A 115 15.74 -7.80 2.38
CA SER A 115 17.17 -7.50 2.56
C SER A 115 17.73 -6.56 1.49
N CYS A 116 16.92 -6.19 0.50
CA CYS A 116 17.25 -5.17 -0.49
C CYS A 116 16.62 -3.85 -0.07
N HIS A 117 17.43 -2.81 0.07
CA HIS A 117 16.97 -1.48 0.45
C HIS A 117 17.11 -0.55 -0.75
N GLY A 118 16.02 0.10 -1.13
CA GLY A 118 15.93 1.02 -2.24
C GLY A 118 14.61 1.76 -2.16
N TRP A 119 14.61 3.02 -2.60
CA TRP A 119 13.49 3.93 -2.42
C TRP A 119 13.14 4.61 -3.73
N ILE A 120 11.85 4.66 -4.02
CA ILE A 120 11.26 5.51 -5.05
C ILE A 120 10.46 6.58 -4.33
N ILE A 121 10.68 7.84 -4.72
CA ILE A 121 10.01 9.02 -4.14
C ILE A 121 9.47 9.92 -5.25
N GLY A 122 8.72 10.95 -4.87
CA GLY A 122 8.13 11.90 -5.81
C GLY A 122 6.69 11.52 -6.13
N GLU A 123 6.26 11.81 -7.36
CA GLU A 123 4.95 11.43 -7.87
C GLU A 123 4.85 9.90 -8.00
N HIS A 124 3.73 9.33 -7.58
CA HIS A 124 3.41 7.95 -7.87
C HIS A 124 3.07 7.78 -9.36
N GLY A 125 3.98 7.17 -10.13
CA GLY A 125 3.80 6.92 -11.56
C GLY A 125 5.01 7.29 -12.40
N ASP A 126 4.74 7.88 -13.58
CA ASP A 126 5.74 8.11 -14.63
C ASP A 126 6.88 9.05 -14.20
N SER A 127 6.57 10.06 -13.37
CA SER A 127 7.57 11.02 -12.87
C SER A 127 8.23 10.61 -11.56
N SER A 128 8.07 9.35 -11.13
CA SER A 128 8.70 8.82 -9.92
C SER A 128 10.23 8.83 -10.02
N VAL A 129 10.90 9.03 -8.88
CA VAL A 129 12.36 9.21 -8.83
C VAL A 129 13.02 8.08 -8.02
N PRO A 130 13.81 7.20 -8.67
CA PRO A 130 14.58 6.17 -7.97
C PRO A 130 15.83 6.76 -7.32
N LEU A 131 15.98 6.58 -6.01
CA LEU A 131 17.13 7.08 -5.24
C LEU A 131 18.31 6.12 -5.31
N TRP A 132 19.02 6.09 -6.44
CA TRP A 132 20.18 5.21 -6.69
C TRP A 132 21.29 5.32 -5.64
N SER A 133 21.49 6.50 -5.06
CA SER A 133 22.47 6.70 -3.98
C SER A 133 22.12 5.98 -2.68
N GLY A 134 20.83 5.72 -2.43
CA GLY A 134 20.35 5.02 -1.24
C GLY A 134 20.23 3.52 -1.40
N VAL A 135 20.47 2.98 -2.61
CA VAL A 135 20.31 1.55 -2.87
C VAL A 135 21.45 0.77 -2.23
N ASN A 136 21.10 -0.16 -1.34
CA ASN A 136 22.07 -0.95 -0.60
C ASN A 136 21.55 -2.35 -0.24
N VAL A 137 22.48 -3.28 -0.03
CA VAL A 137 22.23 -4.62 0.54
C VAL A 137 23.18 -4.80 1.71
N ALA A 138 22.64 -5.17 2.87
CA ALA A 138 23.42 -5.30 4.12
C ALA A 138 24.27 -4.05 4.46
N GLY A 139 23.77 -2.85 4.12
CA GLY A 139 24.47 -1.57 4.35
C GLY A 139 25.55 -1.22 3.32
N VAL A 140 25.85 -2.10 2.37
CA VAL A 140 26.81 -1.82 1.29
C VAL A 140 26.09 -1.11 0.14
N ALA A 141 26.47 0.13 -0.13
CA ALA A 141 25.86 0.95 -1.18
C ALA A 141 26.26 0.45 -2.58
N LEU A 142 25.28 0.14 -3.42
CA LEU A 142 25.52 -0.35 -4.79
C LEU A 142 26.24 0.70 -5.63
N LYS A 143 25.93 1.99 -5.41
CA LYS A 143 26.56 3.10 -6.14
C LYS A 143 28.06 3.26 -5.83
N THR A 144 28.53 2.76 -4.69
CA THR A 144 29.97 2.73 -4.38
C THR A 144 30.68 1.62 -5.14
N LEU A 145 30.00 0.50 -5.38
CA LEU A 145 30.53 -0.63 -6.16
C LEU A 145 30.49 -0.35 -7.66
N ASP A 146 29.38 0.23 -8.14
CA ASP A 146 29.23 0.73 -9.50
C ASP A 146 28.85 2.22 -9.49
N PRO A 147 29.83 3.13 -9.69
CA PRO A 147 29.59 4.56 -9.77
C PRO A 147 28.62 4.98 -10.89
N LYS A 148 28.45 4.14 -11.92
CA LYS A 148 27.56 4.41 -13.07
C LYS A 148 26.15 3.89 -12.86
N LEU A 149 25.84 3.29 -11.71
CA LEU A 149 24.52 2.76 -11.37
C LEU A 149 23.41 3.78 -11.65
N GLY A 150 22.44 3.37 -12.46
CA GLY A 150 21.26 4.19 -12.80
C GLY A 150 21.51 5.26 -13.87
N THR A 151 22.72 5.34 -14.43
CA THR A 151 23.04 6.20 -15.58
C THR A 151 22.81 5.47 -16.90
N ASP A 152 22.79 6.20 -18.02
CA ASP A 152 22.66 5.60 -19.36
C ASP A 152 23.94 4.88 -19.81
N SER A 153 25.07 5.10 -19.12
CA SER A 153 26.36 4.47 -19.40
C SER A 153 26.63 3.19 -18.60
N ASP A 154 25.62 2.74 -17.85
CA ASP A 154 25.64 1.52 -17.05
C ASP A 154 25.57 0.27 -17.96
N LYS A 155 26.51 -0.66 -17.76
CA LYS A 155 26.58 -1.92 -18.53
C LYS A 155 25.48 -2.90 -18.15
N GLU A 156 25.02 -2.86 -16.92
CA GLU A 156 24.00 -3.76 -16.40
C GLU A 156 22.59 -3.17 -16.51
N HIS A 157 22.48 -1.97 -17.08
CA HIS A 157 21.23 -1.27 -17.37
C HIS A 157 20.27 -1.22 -16.17
N TRP A 158 20.75 -0.89 -14.97
CA TRP A 158 19.93 -0.80 -13.75
C TRP A 158 18.77 0.19 -13.89
N LYS A 159 18.91 1.22 -14.72
CA LYS A 159 17.83 2.17 -15.07
C LYS A 159 16.57 1.48 -15.63
N ASN A 160 16.71 0.30 -16.27
CA ASN A 160 15.56 -0.46 -16.77
C ASN A 160 14.68 -1.02 -15.65
N ILE A 161 15.22 -1.25 -14.45
CA ILE A 161 14.43 -1.69 -13.30
C ILE A 161 13.39 -0.62 -12.94
N HIS A 162 13.77 0.66 -12.93
CA HIS A 162 12.81 1.74 -12.67
C HIS A 162 11.72 1.82 -13.74
N LYS A 163 12.08 1.65 -15.02
CA LYS A 163 11.08 1.56 -16.10
C LYS A 163 10.09 0.41 -15.91
N GLN A 164 10.56 -0.76 -15.45
CA GLN A 164 9.69 -1.89 -15.15
C GLN A 164 8.76 -1.65 -13.94
N VAL A 165 9.18 -0.84 -12.97
CA VAL A 165 8.30 -0.45 -11.85
C VAL A 165 7.12 0.38 -12.35
N ILE A 166 7.35 1.29 -13.29
CA ILE A 166 6.33 2.18 -13.86
C ILE A 166 5.39 1.43 -14.83
N GLN A 167 5.92 0.50 -15.63
CA GLN A 167 5.19 -0.12 -16.74
C GLN A 167 4.29 -1.32 -16.38
N ARG A 168 4.20 -1.71 -15.10
CA ARG A 168 3.40 -2.86 -14.63
C ARG A 168 2.19 -2.44 -13.81
#